data_AF-A0A920QFM6-F1
#
_entry.id   AF-A0A920QFM6-F1
#
_cell.length_a   1.000
_cell.length_b   1.000
_cell.length_c   1.000
_cell.angle_alpha   90.00
_cell.angle_beta   90.00
_cell.angle_gamma   90.00
#
_symmetry.space_group_name_H-M   'P 1'
#
loop_
_entity.id
_entity.type
_entity.pdbx_description
1 polymer ?
#
loop_
_entity_poly.entity_id
_entity_poly.type
_entity_poly.pdbx_seq_one_letter_code
_entity_poly.pdbx_strand_id
1 'polypeptide(L)' 'MATVKPFQALLPNFGRASEICELPYDVMPAAEARQMAKGRPQSFLRVSRPEIDLPEGIAPTDPRFMPRPGKL' A
#
# COMPACT_ATOMS: atom_id res chain seq x y z
N MET A 1 27.95 -15.76 12.66
CA MET A 1 27.02 -16.61 11.87
C MET A 1 25.60 -16.29 12.36
N ALA A 2 24.68 -15.90 11.48
CA ALA A 2 23.34 -15.48 11.90
C ALA A 2 22.47 -16.69 12.25
N THR A 3 21.78 -16.64 13.39
CA THR A 3 20.80 -17.67 13.79
C THR A 3 19.44 -17.33 13.22
N VAL A 4 18.95 -18.12 12.26
CA VAL A 4 17.62 -17.95 11.66
C VAL A 4 16.60 -18.74 12.46
N LYS A 5 15.48 -18.10 12.85
CA LYS A 5 14.37 -18.74 13.55
C LYS A 5 13.13 -18.76 12.64
N PRO A 6 12.38 -19.87 12.58
CA PRO A 6 11.11 -19.90 11.85
C PRO A 6 10.09 -18.99 12.54
N PHE A 7 9.22 -18.39 11.75
CA PHE A 7 8.06 -17.61 12.21
C PHE A 7 6.86 -17.94 11.33
N GLN A 8 5.66 -17.77 11.88
CA GLN A 8 4.43 -17.95 11.10
C GLN A 8 4.26 -16.76 10.15
N ALA A 9 4.03 -17.05 8.86
CA ALA A 9 3.68 -16.02 7.88
C ALA A 9 2.28 -15.48 8.18
N LEU A 10 2.10 -14.16 7.99
CA LEU A 10 0.78 -13.56 7.96
C LEU A 10 0.14 -13.87 6.61
N LEU A 11 -0.96 -14.62 6.63
CA LEU A 11 -1.75 -14.94 5.45
C LEU A 11 -3.09 -14.21 5.53
N PRO A 12 -3.65 -13.78 4.39
CA PRO A 12 -5.01 -13.26 4.36
C PRO A 12 -6.01 -14.35 4.79
N ASN A 13 -7.15 -13.93 5.35
CA ASN A 13 -8.25 -14.87 5.62
C ASN A 13 -8.61 -15.63 4.33
N PHE A 14 -8.90 -16.92 4.48
CA PHE A 14 -9.28 -17.79 3.36
C PHE A 14 -10.41 -17.16 2.53
N GLY A 15 -10.26 -17.19 1.20
CA GLY A 15 -11.21 -16.62 0.25
C GLY A 15 -11.05 -15.13 -0.05
N ARG A 16 -10.30 -14.37 0.76
CA ARG A 16 -10.11 -12.92 0.56
C ARG A 16 -8.89 -12.56 -0.28
N ALA A 17 -8.13 -13.55 -0.73
CA ALA A 17 -6.92 -13.33 -1.51
C ALA A 17 -7.20 -12.46 -2.75
N SER A 18 -8.29 -12.69 -3.47
CA SER A 18 -8.67 -11.88 -4.64
C SER A 18 -9.04 -10.43 -4.32
N GLU A 19 -9.49 -10.14 -3.10
CA GLU A 19 -9.80 -8.78 -2.65
C GLU A 19 -8.54 -8.00 -2.27
N ILE A 20 -7.52 -8.71 -1.75
CA ILE A 20 -6.29 -8.14 -1.21
C ILE A 20 -5.19 -8.07 -2.26
N CYS A 21 -5.03 -9.12 -3.08
CA CYS A 21 -3.96 -9.21 -4.06
C CYS A 21 -4.00 -8.06 -5.07
N GLU A 22 -2.80 -7.61 -5.42
CA GLU A 22 -2.55 -6.51 -6.34
C GLU A 22 -1.50 -6.87 -7.38
N LEU A 23 -1.38 -6.02 -8.39
CA LEU A 23 -0.22 -6.03 -9.27
C LEU A 23 0.97 -5.36 -8.56
N PRO A 24 2.21 -5.72 -8.91
CA PRO A 24 3.40 -5.04 -8.42
C PRO A 24 3.32 -3.52 -8.59
N TYR A 25 3.79 -2.77 -7.59
CA TYR A 25 3.66 -1.31 -7.57
C TYR A 25 4.42 -0.62 -8.71
N ASP A 26 5.46 -1.26 -9.26
CA ASP A 26 6.34 -0.77 -10.31
C ASP A 26 5.74 -0.90 -11.72
N VAL A 27 4.70 -1.72 -11.89
CA VAL A 27 4.09 -1.96 -13.22
C VAL A 27 2.92 -1.04 -13.54
N MET A 28 2.56 -0.09 -12.67
CA MET A 28 1.45 0.83 -12.92
C MET A 28 1.68 2.24 -12.36
N PRO A 29 1.09 3.27 -12.97
CA PRO A 29 1.05 4.62 -12.42
C PRO A 29 -0.02 4.78 -11.33
N ALA A 30 0.12 5.82 -10.50
CA ALA A 30 -0.79 6.10 -9.38
C ALA A 30 -2.26 6.32 -9.81
N ALA A 31 -2.50 6.88 -11.01
CA ALA A 31 -3.84 7.08 -11.55
C ALA A 31 -4.57 5.75 -11.82
N GLU A 32 -3.86 4.78 -12.42
CA GLU A 32 -4.38 3.44 -12.68
C GLU A 32 -4.61 2.67 -11.38
N ALA A 33 -3.67 2.78 -10.43
CA ALA A 33 -3.81 2.19 -9.10
C ALA A 33 -5.05 2.72 -8.35
N ARG A 34 -5.33 4.03 -8.44
CA ARG A 34 -6.54 4.64 -7.85
C ARG A 34 -7.82 4.07 -8.48
N GLN A 35 -7.84 3.89 -9.79
CA GLN A 35 -8.97 3.29 -10.49
C GLN A 35 -9.17 1.83 -10.07
N MET A 36 -8.09 1.05 -9.97
CA MET A 36 -8.13 -0.35 -9.55
C MET A 36 -8.58 -0.54 -8.11
N ALA A 37 -8.20 0.36 -7.20
CA ALA A 37 -8.60 0.31 -5.79
C ALA A 37 -10.02 0.86 -5.52
N LYS A 38 -10.68 1.43 -6.54
CA LYS A 38 -12.03 2.00 -6.41
C LYS A 38 -13.04 0.89 -6.12
N GLY A 39 -13.82 1.06 -5.04
CA GLY A 39 -14.79 0.05 -4.60
C GLY A 39 -14.16 -1.22 -4.00
N ARG A 40 -12.83 -1.29 -3.88
CA ARG A 40 -12.09 -2.40 -3.28
C ARG A 40 -11.40 -1.91 -2.00
N PRO A 41 -12.12 -1.84 -0.86
CA PRO A 41 -11.57 -1.29 0.38
C PRO A 41 -10.41 -2.13 0.94
N GLN A 42 -10.32 -3.40 0.54
CA GLN A 42 -9.30 -4.34 1.02
C GLN A 42 -8.07 -4.45 0.12
N SER A 43 -8.05 -3.71 -0.99
CA SER A 43 -6.94 -3.76 -1.94
C SER A 43 -5.64 -3.35 -1.26
N PHE A 44 -4.59 -4.18 -1.40
CA PHE A 44 -3.28 -3.88 -0.85
C PHE A 44 -2.66 -2.60 -1.44
N LEU A 45 -3.21 -2.09 -2.56
CA LEU A 45 -2.71 -0.89 -3.24
C LEU A 45 -2.74 0.33 -2.33
N ARG A 46 -3.64 0.33 -1.33
CA ARG A 46 -3.74 1.38 -0.31
C ARG A 46 -2.55 1.38 0.65
N VAL A 47 -1.82 0.26 0.76
CA VAL A 47 -0.62 0.09 1.58
C VAL A 47 0.63 0.32 0.75
N SER A 48 0.74 -0.32 -0.42
CA SER A 48 1.93 -0.21 -1.28
C SER A 48 2.00 1.13 -2.01
N ARG A 49 0.85 1.72 -2.33
CA ARG A 49 0.70 3.02 -3.00
C ARG A 49 -0.26 3.94 -2.22
N PRO A 50 0.11 4.37 -1.00
CA PRO A 50 -0.77 5.17 -0.14
C PRO A 50 -1.20 6.49 -0.78
N GLU A 51 -0.49 6.97 -1.80
CA GLU A 51 -0.83 8.18 -2.54
C GLU A 51 -2.18 8.12 -3.27
N ILE A 52 -2.74 6.92 -3.53
CA ILE A 52 -4.05 6.79 -4.18
C ILE A 52 -5.19 7.32 -3.30
N ASP A 53 -4.99 7.36 -1.98
CA ASP A 53 -5.95 7.85 -1.00
C ASP A 53 -5.78 9.34 -0.69
N LEU A 54 -4.76 10.00 -1.27
CA LEU A 54 -4.63 11.45 -1.23
C LEU A 54 -5.58 12.12 -2.23
N PRO A 55 -6.09 13.32 -1.91
CA PRO A 55 -6.78 14.16 -2.88
C PRO A 55 -5.97 14.36 -4.18
N GLU A 56 -6.65 14.44 -5.31
CA GLU A 56 -6.00 14.67 -6.59
C GLU A 56 -5.20 15.98 -6.60
N GLY A 57 -4.02 15.93 -7.23
CA GLY A 57 -3.09 17.06 -7.29
C GLY A 57 -2.16 17.20 -6.08
N ILE A 58 -2.32 16.37 -5.04
CA ILE A 58 -1.38 16.33 -3.91
C ILE A 58 -0.26 15.34 -4.22
N ALA A 59 0.98 15.82 -4.19
CA ALA A 59 2.15 14.98 -4.34
C ALA A 59 2.35 14.12 -3.08
N PRO A 60 2.86 12.87 -3.20
CA PRO A 60 3.18 12.04 -2.03
C PRO A 60 4.22 12.68 -1.10
N THR A 61 5.03 13.58 -1.65
CA THR A 61 6.08 14.32 -0.95
C THR A 61 5.61 15.66 -0.38
N ASP A 62 4.31 15.95 -0.42
CA ASP A 62 3.78 17.21 0.10
C ASP A 62 4.09 17.35 1.61
N PRO A 63 4.74 18.44 2.03
CA PRO A 63 5.17 18.64 3.43
C PRO A 63 4.01 18.62 4.45
N ARG A 64 2.77 18.80 4.02
CA ARG A 64 1.59 18.74 4.90
C ARG A 64 1.28 17.33 5.41
N PHE A 65 1.69 16.29 4.69
CA PHE A 65 1.37 14.89 4.99
C PHE A 65 2.61 14.05 5.34
N MET A 66 3.81 14.56 5.06
CA MET A 66 5.06 13.94 5.50
C MET A 66 5.36 14.28 6.98
N PRO A 67 5.69 13.29 7.82
CA PRO A 67 6.17 13.56 9.16
C PRO A 67 7.47 14.36 9.08
N ARG A 68 7.51 15.50 9.78
CA ARG A 68 8.73 16.31 9.84
C ARG A 68 9.82 15.52 10.56
N PRO A 69 11.03 15.38 9.97
CA PRO A 69 12.13 14.75 10.67
C PRO A 69 12.40 15.51 11.98
N GLY A 70 12.30 14.82 13.12
CA GLY A 70 12.57 15.39 14.46
C GLY A 70 11.38 15.58 15.39
N LYS A 71 10.17 15.14 15.04
CA LYS A 71 9.05 15.01 15.99
C LYS A 71 8.57 13.55 16.08
N LEU A 72 9.28 12.76 16.89
CA LEU A 72 8.76 11.55 17.54
C LEU A 72 8.72 11.83 19.04
#